data_AF-A0A1H8SSB3-F1
#
_entry.id   AF-A0A1H8SSB3-F1
#
_cell.length_a   1.000
_cell.length_b   1.000
_cell.length_c   1.000
_cell.angle_alpha   90.00
_cell.angle_beta   90.00
_cell.angle_gamma   90.00
#
_symmetry.space_group_name_H-M   'P 1'
#
loop_
_entity.id
_entity.type
_entity.pdbx_description
1 polymer ?
#
loop_
_entity_poly.entity_id
_entity_poly.type
_entity_poly.pdbx_seq_one_letter_code
_entity_poly.pdbx_strand_id
1 'polypeptide(L)'
;MNNITDVSSLSNLDNLVDLDVSWNFITDLKPLAKIKNLQYLFIQSNNLTNIQALKDAKKLVQISLSDNFIDDQETIQYFLDRGVAIYGLDEQHQQIEHETLLPLFPESKGYEIKKDGSISIDLSKQENKQAAKLDTEQVEMLIKNRKPLIIYRSGVTVNIPISAFLYGKDPITIEVIEEAAEKNSLSKTFVFKITQGSKVISQFEQGITLTFEVDRSLAQNVNNLKVFYFNEEKGVWENIGGSYNGGKVTVVTNHFSKFAVFEVAGNDPTSNTIVEIIKTDNNNNHVPGNKSSNDTAQSEESSNKPISSNNGSTTRLPETATNLYAFLLIGVLLCLGGASAIILNRRVARVTR
;
A
#
# COMPACT_ATOMS: atom_id res chain seq x y z
N MET A 1 -22.23 -33.50 -22.46
CA MET A 1 -21.60 -34.33 -21.40
C MET A 1 -21.24 -35.67 -22.03
N ASN A 2 -19.95 -36.02 -22.11
CA ASN A 2 -19.48 -37.20 -22.85
C ASN A 2 -18.92 -38.32 -21.95
N ASN A 3 -19.00 -38.18 -20.62
CA ASN A 3 -18.61 -39.17 -19.61
C ASN A 3 -17.16 -39.70 -19.73
N ILE A 4 -16.26 -38.96 -20.37
CA ILE A 4 -14.85 -39.35 -20.49
C ILE A 4 -14.17 -39.13 -19.14
N THR A 5 -13.42 -40.13 -18.66
CA THR A 5 -12.63 -40.05 -17.42
C THR A 5 -11.14 -40.25 -17.65
N ASP A 6 -10.77 -40.93 -18.74
CA ASP A 6 -9.39 -41.24 -19.10
C ASP A 6 -9.00 -40.60 -20.43
N VAL A 7 -7.89 -39.86 -20.41
CA VAL A 7 -7.26 -39.19 -21.55
C VAL A 7 -5.84 -39.67 -21.80
N SER A 8 -5.46 -40.83 -21.24
CA SER A 8 -4.14 -41.46 -21.38
C SER A 8 -3.71 -41.63 -22.85
N SER A 9 -4.66 -41.95 -23.73
CA SER A 9 -4.46 -42.11 -25.17
C SER A 9 -4.00 -40.83 -25.89
N LEU A 10 -4.25 -39.65 -25.30
CA LEU A 10 -3.87 -38.35 -25.88
C LEU A 10 -2.40 -37.99 -25.63
N SER A 11 -1.73 -38.68 -24.69
CA SER A 11 -0.42 -38.28 -24.18
C SER A 11 0.72 -38.22 -25.20
N ASN A 12 0.58 -38.89 -26.35
CA ASN A 12 1.60 -38.95 -27.42
C ASN A 12 1.21 -38.17 -28.68
N LEU A 13 0.14 -37.36 -28.62
CA LEU A 13 -0.30 -36.55 -29.76
C LEU A 13 0.58 -35.30 -29.89
N ASP A 14 1.84 -35.50 -30.28
CA ASP A 14 2.86 -34.46 -30.32
C ASP A 14 2.48 -33.25 -31.20
N ASN A 15 1.58 -33.41 -32.18
CA ASN A 15 1.14 -32.31 -33.06
C ASN A 15 -0.13 -31.59 -32.57
N LEU A 16 -0.73 -32.01 -31.46
CA LEU A 16 -1.95 -31.40 -30.93
C LEU A 16 -1.63 -30.03 -30.30
N VAL A 17 -2.32 -29.00 -30.77
CA VAL A 17 -2.13 -27.60 -30.36
C VAL A 17 -3.30 -27.07 -29.54
N ASP A 18 -4.51 -27.49 -29.91
CA ASP A 18 -5.77 -27.09 -29.28
C ASP A 18 -6.50 -28.35 -28.84
N LEU A 19 -6.96 -28.38 -27.59
CA LEU A 19 -7.72 -29.47 -27.03
C LEU A 19 -8.90 -28.94 -26.22
N ASP A 20 -10.10 -29.33 -26.65
CA ASP A 20 -11.32 -29.18 -25.87
C ASP A 20 -11.76 -30.54 -25.34
N VAL A 21 -11.72 -30.66 -24.01
CA VAL A 21 -12.20 -31.82 -23.24
C VAL A 21 -13.23 -31.38 -22.19
N SER A 22 -13.90 -30.25 -22.42
CA SER A 22 -14.94 -29.72 -21.55
C SER A 22 -16.12 -30.69 -21.38
N TRP A 23 -16.87 -30.55 -20.28
CA TRP A 23 -18.08 -31.33 -20.00
C TRP A 23 -17.85 -32.85 -19.93
N ASN A 24 -16.80 -33.23 -19.19
CA ASN A 24 -16.38 -34.60 -18.93
C ASN A 24 -16.15 -34.82 -17.43
N PHE A 25 -15.48 -35.92 -17.05
CA PHE A 25 -15.13 -36.25 -15.67
C PHE A 25 -13.63 -36.55 -15.54
N ILE A 26 -12.81 -35.79 -16.26
CA ILE A 26 -11.36 -35.97 -16.32
C ILE A 26 -10.75 -35.29 -15.10
N THR A 27 -10.20 -36.09 -14.18
CA THR A 27 -9.55 -35.57 -12.96
C THR A 27 -8.03 -35.75 -12.96
N ASP A 28 -7.50 -36.70 -13.75
CA ASP A 28 -6.06 -36.86 -13.95
C ASP A 28 -5.57 -36.12 -15.21
N LEU A 29 -4.85 -35.02 -14.99
CA LEU A 29 -4.31 -34.17 -16.05
C LEU A 29 -2.88 -34.55 -16.47
N LYS A 30 -2.24 -35.53 -15.82
CA LYS A 30 -0.87 -35.95 -16.16
C LYS A 30 -0.70 -36.37 -17.61
N PRO A 31 -1.66 -37.04 -18.28
CA PRO A 31 -1.53 -37.35 -19.70
C PRO A 31 -1.44 -36.10 -20.58
N LEU A 32 -2.21 -35.05 -20.25
CA LEU A 32 -2.24 -33.81 -21.03
C LEU A 32 -0.93 -33.03 -20.94
N ALA A 33 -0.26 -33.10 -19.79
CA ALA A 33 1.04 -32.47 -19.57
C ALA A 33 2.16 -33.01 -20.46
N LYS A 34 1.99 -34.21 -21.03
CA LYS A 34 2.95 -34.85 -21.95
C LYS A 34 2.83 -34.36 -23.39
N ILE A 35 1.74 -33.67 -23.73
CA ILE A 35 1.46 -33.20 -25.09
C ILE A 35 2.35 -31.98 -25.39
N LYS A 36 3.43 -32.21 -26.15
CA LYS A 36 4.54 -31.25 -26.31
C LYS A 36 4.14 -29.91 -26.92
N ASN A 37 3.12 -29.89 -27.78
CA ASN A 37 2.72 -28.71 -28.54
C ASN A 37 1.39 -28.09 -28.11
N LEU A 38 0.82 -28.54 -26.98
CA LEU A 38 -0.46 -28.02 -26.49
C LEU A 38 -0.32 -26.55 -26.06
N GLN A 39 -1.16 -25.69 -26.64
CA GLN A 39 -1.18 -24.24 -26.42
C GLN A 39 -2.52 -23.78 -25.85
N TYR A 40 -3.62 -24.33 -26.33
CA TYR A 40 -4.97 -23.96 -25.91
C TYR A 40 -5.65 -25.17 -25.27
N LEU A 41 -6.06 -25.03 -24.02
CA LEU A 41 -6.73 -26.10 -23.28
C LEU A 41 -8.06 -25.60 -22.73
N PHE A 42 -9.14 -26.24 -23.17
CA PHE A 42 -10.50 -26.05 -22.66
C PHE A 42 -10.89 -27.29 -21.86
N ILE A 43 -11.05 -27.13 -20.54
CA ILE A 43 -11.33 -28.22 -19.62
C ILE A 43 -12.45 -27.87 -18.64
N GLN A 44 -13.41 -27.06 -19.10
CA GLN A 44 -14.55 -26.63 -18.32
C GLN A 44 -15.37 -27.83 -17.83
N SER A 45 -15.99 -27.72 -16.66
CA SER A 45 -16.93 -28.74 -16.16
C SER A 45 -16.33 -30.16 -16.11
N ASN A 46 -15.19 -30.33 -15.44
CA ASN A 46 -14.50 -31.62 -15.24
C ASN A 46 -14.31 -31.99 -13.76
N ASN A 47 -14.90 -31.22 -12.84
CA ASN A 47 -14.80 -31.40 -11.39
C ASN A 47 -13.34 -31.37 -10.87
N LEU A 48 -12.46 -30.64 -11.54
CA LEU A 48 -11.07 -30.51 -11.13
C LEU A 48 -10.94 -29.74 -9.82
N THR A 49 -10.00 -30.14 -8.96
CA THR A 49 -9.68 -29.41 -7.72
C THR A 49 -8.31 -28.73 -7.74
N ASN A 50 -7.44 -29.14 -8.66
CA ASN A 50 -6.14 -28.51 -8.92
C ASN A 50 -5.71 -28.77 -10.36
N ILE A 51 -4.70 -28.02 -10.82
CA ILE A 51 -4.11 -28.15 -12.15
C ILE A 51 -2.58 -28.33 -12.12
N GLN A 52 -2.02 -28.80 -11.00
CA GLN A 52 -0.57 -28.90 -10.79
C GLN A 52 0.13 -29.71 -11.88
N ALA A 53 -0.50 -30.79 -12.31
CA ALA A 53 0.06 -31.67 -13.34
C ALA A 53 0.33 -30.93 -14.65
N LEU A 54 -0.38 -29.83 -14.95
CA LEU A 54 -0.16 -29.05 -16.16
C LEU A 54 1.13 -28.21 -16.11
N LYS A 55 1.84 -28.10 -14.97
CA LYS A 55 3.08 -27.29 -14.87
C LYS A 55 4.14 -27.70 -15.90
N ASP A 56 4.11 -28.95 -16.36
CA ASP A 56 5.02 -29.50 -17.39
C ASP A 56 4.60 -29.22 -18.83
N ALA A 57 3.37 -28.74 -19.07
CA ALA A 57 2.94 -28.25 -20.37
C ALA A 57 3.55 -26.86 -20.66
N LYS A 58 4.80 -26.86 -21.15
CA LYS A 58 5.62 -25.65 -21.29
C LYS A 58 5.14 -24.70 -22.41
N LYS A 59 4.27 -25.16 -23.30
CA LYS A 59 3.75 -24.35 -24.42
C LYS A 59 2.33 -23.81 -24.23
N LEU A 60 1.69 -24.05 -23.09
CA LEU A 60 0.37 -23.48 -22.81
C LEU A 60 0.41 -21.95 -22.93
N VAL A 61 -0.57 -21.42 -23.65
CA VAL A 61 -0.85 -20.00 -23.86
C VAL A 61 -2.19 -19.63 -23.24
N GLN A 62 -3.15 -20.56 -23.21
CA GLN A 62 -4.47 -20.34 -22.67
C GLN A 62 -5.03 -21.59 -21.98
N ILE A 63 -5.70 -21.38 -20.85
CA ILE A 63 -6.44 -22.42 -20.12
C ILE A 63 -7.83 -21.87 -19.75
N SER A 64 -8.89 -22.60 -20.09
CA SER A 64 -10.25 -22.31 -19.60
C SER A 64 -10.66 -23.34 -18.55
N LEU A 65 -10.99 -22.84 -17.36
CA LEU A 65 -11.22 -23.63 -16.15
C LEU A 65 -12.64 -23.48 -15.59
N SER A 66 -13.56 -22.80 -16.27
CA SER A 66 -14.94 -22.56 -15.80
C SER A 66 -15.60 -23.84 -15.30
N ASP A 67 -16.47 -23.70 -14.29
CA ASP A 67 -17.21 -24.84 -13.73
C ASP A 67 -16.33 -25.99 -13.22
N ASN A 68 -15.13 -25.67 -12.72
CA ASN A 68 -14.32 -26.56 -11.89
C ASN A 68 -14.24 -26.04 -10.45
N PHE A 69 -13.61 -26.80 -9.56
CA PHE A 69 -13.44 -26.49 -8.13
C PHE A 69 -11.97 -26.20 -7.80
N ILE A 70 -11.28 -25.46 -8.67
CA ILE A 70 -9.85 -25.16 -8.52
C ILE A 70 -9.62 -24.19 -7.36
N ASP A 71 -8.92 -24.64 -6.31
CA ASP A 71 -8.50 -23.80 -5.16
C ASP A 71 -6.97 -23.68 -5.06
N ASP A 72 -6.25 -24.08 -6.11
CA ASP A 72 -4.79 -24.07 -6.17
C ASP A 72 -4.25 -22.74 -6.73
N GLN A 73 -4.19 -21.73 -5.85
CA GLN A 73 -3.71 -20.39 -6.20
C GLN A 73 -2.24 -20.37 -6.63
N GLU A 74 -1.39 -21.23 -6.05
CA GLU A 74 0.04 -21.29 -6.42
C GLU A 74 0.21 -21.69 -7.89
N THR A 75 -0.54 -22.70 -8.32
CA THR A 75 -0.45 -23.17 -9.70
C THR A 75 -1.09 -22.19 -10.67
N ILE A 76 -2.19 -21.54 -10.29
CA ILE A 76 -2.78 -20.45 -11.08
C ILE A 76 -1.73 -19.35 -11.32
N GLN A 77 -1.06 -18.88 -10.26
CA GLN A 77 -0.08 -17.81 -10.39
C GLN A 77 1.13 -18.22 -11.22
N TYR A 78 1.63 -19.46 -11.07
CA TYR A 78 2.70 -20.00 -11.91
C TYR A 78 2.40 -19.89 -13.42
N PHE A 79 1.14 -20.06 -13.81
CA PHE A 79 0.72 -19.91 -15.20
C PHE A 79 0.58 -18.44 -15.62
N LEU A 80 0.03 -17.59 -14.76
CA LEU A 80 -0.05 -16.14 -15.01
C LEU A 80 1.35 -15.52 -15.17
N ASP A 81 2.32 -15.91 -14.35
CA ASP A 81 3.72 -15.43 -14.43
C ASP A 81 4.39 -15.83 -15.75
N ARG A 82 3.95 -16.94 -16.35
CA ARG A 82 4.39 -17.39 -17.68
C ARG A 82 3.65 -16.70 -18.84
N GLY A 83 2.73 -15.78 -18.55
CA GLY A 83 1.90 -15.10 -19.55
C GLY A 83 0.78 -15.98 -20.11
N VAL A 84 0.38 -17.03 -19.40
CA VAL A 84 -0.74 -17.90 -19.81
C VAL A 84 -2.05 -17.23 -19.43
N ALA A 85 -2.95 -17.03 -20.40
CA ALA A 85 -4.28 -16.52 -20.16
C ALA A 85 -5.15 -17.59 -19.47
N ILE A 86 -5.69 -17.28 -18.29
CA ILE A 86 -6.61 -18.16 -17.56
C ILE A 86 -8.00 -17.56 -17.56
N TYR A 87 -8.99 -18.36 -17.96
CA TYR A 87 -10.41 -18.01 -17.94
C TYR A 87 -11.18 -18.94 -17.00
N GLY A 88 -12.31 -18.47 -16.47
CA GLY A 88 -13.21 -19.34 -15.72
C GLY A 88 -12.73 -19.72 -14.31
N LEU A 89 -11.77 -18.97 -13.78
CA LEU A 89 -11.66 -18.82 -12.34
C LEU A 89 -12.81 -17.92 -11.92
N ASP A 90 -14.00 -18.49 -11.84
CA ASP A 90 -15.14 -17.75 -11.30
C ASP A 90 -14.71 -17.26 -9.92
N GLU A 91 -14.89 -15.97 -9.69
CA GLU A 91 -15.01 -15.46 -8.33
C GLU A 91 -16.20 -16.20 -7.74
N GLN A 92 -15.96 -17.38 -7.16
CA GLN A 92 -16.91 -18.00 -6.27
C GLN A 92 -16.96 -17.07 -5.06
N HIS A 93 -17.74 -16.00 -5.20
CA HIS A 93 -18.40 -15.32 -4.12
C HIS A 93 -19.32 -16.35 -3.46
N GLN A 94 -18.74 -17.31 -2.73
CA GLN A 94 -19.34 -17.63 -1.46
C GLN A 94 -19.31 -16.30 -0.70
N GLN A 95 -20.44 -15.61 -0.75
CA GLN A 95 -20.72 -14.51 0.15
C GLN A 95 -20.60 -15.10 1.53
N ILE A 96 -19.40 -15.02 2.12
CA ILE A 96 -19.17 -15.47 3.48
C ILE A 96 -20.24 -14.79 4.31
N GLU A 97 -21.08 -15.59 4.95
CA GLU A 97 -22.14 -15.05 5.76
C GLU A 97 -21.50 -14.17 6.83
N HIS A 98 -21.94 -12.90 6.89
CA HIS A 98 -21.38 -11.89 7.79
C HIS A 98 -21.23 -12.41 9.23
N GLU A 99 -22.16 -13.25 9.66
CA GLU A 99 -22.19 -13.91 10.97
C GLU A 99 -20.98 -14.80 11.24
N THR A 100 -20.41 -15.44 10.23
CA THR A 100 -19.23 -16.31 10.36
C THR A 100 -17.92 -15.52 10.49
N LEU A 101 -17.92 -14.23 10.10
CA LEU A 101 -16.76 -13.34 10.22
C LEU A 101 -16.71 -12.60 11.54
N LEU A 102 -17.85 -12.39 12.20
CA LEU A 102 -17.94 -11.65 13.47
C LEU A 102 -17.00 -12.20 14.58
N PRO A 103 -16.83 -13.53 14.76
CA PRO A 103 -15.92 -14.05 15.77
C PRO A 103 -14.45 -13.72 15.48
N LEU A 104 -14.07 -13.70 14.19
CA LEU A 104 -12.70 -13.41 13.75
C LEU A 104 -12.40 -11.91 13.78
N PHE A 105 -13.41 -11.06 13.56
CA PHE A 105 -13.26 -9.61 13.44
C PHE A 105 -14.21 -8.89 14.41
N PRO A 106 -13.96 -8.95 15.73
CA PRO A 106 -14.87 -8.41 16.72
C PRO A 106 -14.88 -6.87 16.73
N GLU A 107 -16.07 -6.27 16.68
CA GLU A 107 -16.25 -4.80 16.71
C GLU A 107 -15.63 -4.14 17.95
N SER A 108 -15.59 -4.85 19.08
CA SER A 108 -14.98 -4.39 20.32
C SER A 108 -13.47 -4.14 20.20
N LYS A 109 -12.81 -4.79 19.23
CA LYS A 109 -11.42 -4.54 18.87
C LYS A 109 -11.29 -3.61 17.66
N GLY A 110 -12.33 -2.87 17.28
CA GLY A 110 -12.27 -1.89 16.20
C GLY A 110 -12.30 -2.44 14.79
N TYR A 111 -12.74 -3.69 14.62
CA TYR A 111 -13.04 -4.23 13.30
C TYR A 111 -14.46 -3.86 12.86
N GLU A 112 -14.67 -3.71 11.56
CA GLU A 112 -16.00 -3.58 10.97
C GLU A 112 -15.99 -4.21 9.58
N ILE A 113 -16.96 -5.09 9.32
CA ILE A 113 -17.14 -5.73 8.02
C ILE A 113 -18.08 -4.85 7.20
N LYS A 114 -17.60 -4.35 6.06
CA LYS A 114 -18.38 -3.49 5.17
C LYS A 114 -19.35 -4.32 4.33
N LYS A 115 -20.34 -3.65 3.74
CA LYS A 115 -21.36 -4.28 2.89
C LYS A 115 -20.79 -4.98 1.65
N ASP A 116 -19.65 -4.51 1.15
CA ASP A 116 -18.91 -5.12 0.03
C ASP A 116 -18.02 -6.29 0.47
N GLY A 117 -18.02 -6.63 1.77
CA GLY A 117 -17.21 -7.68 2.36
C GLY A 117 -15.77 -7.27 2.67
N SER A 118 -15.38 -6.02 2.41
CA SER A 118 -14.09 -5.50 2.88
C SER A 118 -14.08 -5.43 4.41
N ILE A 119 -12.91 -5.65 5.01
CA ILE A 119 -12.74 -5.56 6.45
C ILE A 119 -11.99 -4.28 6.76
N SER A 120 -12.58 -3.47 7.63
CA SER A 120 -11.95 -2.28 8.12
C SER A 120 -11.46 -2.42 9.55
N ILE A 121 -10.37 -1.72 9.84
CA ILE A 121 -9.69 -1.72 11.14
C ILE A 121 -9.48 -0.28 11.57
N ASP A 122 -10.15 0.12 12.65
CA ASP A 122 -9.89 1.38 13.34
C ASP A 122 -8.70 1.21 14.29
N LEU A 123 -7.57 1.83 13.92
CA LEU A 123 -6.36 1.74 14.72
C LEU A 123 -6.53 2.38 16.10
N SER A 124 -7.42 3.38 16.27
CA SER A 124 -7.61 4.04 17.58
C SER A 124 -8.13 3.09 18.66
N LYS A 125 -8.75 1.97 18.23
CA LYS A 125 -9.28 0.89 19.08
C LYS A 125 -8.34 -0.32 19.21
N GLN A 126 -7.21 -0.32 18.50
CA GLN A 126 -6.16 -1.34 18.67
C GLN A 126 -5.29 -1.02 19.88
N GLU A 127 -4.67 -2.04 20.48
CA GLU A 127 -3.80 -1.88 21.64
C GLU A 127 -2.63 -0.91 21.39
N ASN A 128 -1.95 -1.04 20.25
CA ASN A 128 -0.79 -0.20 19.89
C ASN A 128 -1.20 1.18 19.37
N LYS A 129 -2.45 1.37 18.93
CA LYS A 129 -2.96 2.55 18.24
C LYS A 129 -2.30 2.93 16.92
N GLN A 130 -1.08 2.44 16.62
CA GLN A 130 -0.36 2.70 15.38
C GLN A 130 -0.13 1.42 14.54
N ALA A 131 -0.58 0.27 15.03
CA ALA A 131 -0.44 -0.98 14.33
C ALA A 131 -1.68 -1.88 14.52
N ALA A 132 -2.06 -2.58 13.47
CA ALA A 132 -2.99 -3.70 13.49
C ALA A 132 -2.20 -5.01 13.34
N LYS A 133 -2.59 -6.02 14.12
CA LYS A 133 -2.04 -7.38 14.02
C LYS A 133 -3.16 -8.33 13.69
N LEU A 134 -2.97 -9.08 12.62
CA LEU A 134 -3.87 -10.12 12.15
C LEU A 134 -3.22 -11.47 12.42
N ASP A 135 -3.94 -12.34 13.10
CA ASP A 135 -3.50 -13.70 13.38
C ASP A 135 -3.66 -14.63 12.18
N THR A 136 -3.19 -15.86 12.32
CA THR A 136 -3.24 -16.90 11.29
C THR A 136 -4.64 -17.13 10.72
N GLU A 137 -5.67 -17.18 11.56
CA GLU A 137 -7.04 -17.49 11.13
C GLU A 137 -7.64 -16.30 10.36
N GLN A 138 -7.39 -15.09 10.84
CA GLN A 138 -7.81 -13.86 10.17
C GLN A 138 -7.13 -13.72 8.80
N VAL A 139 -5.82 -13.98 8.72
CA VAL A 139 -5.04 -13.90 7.47
C VAL A 139 -5.52 -14.95 6.47
N GLU A 140 -5.70 -16.20 6.91
CA GLU A 140 -6.19 -17.29 6.07
C GLU A 140 -7.57 -16.95 5.49
N MET A 141 -8.47 -16.40 6.31
CA MET A 141 -9.78 -15.93 5.86
C MET A 141 -9.64 -14.84 4.78
N LEU A 142 -8.85 -13.80 5.03
CA LEU A 142 -8.68 -12.68 4.10
C LEU A 142 -8.18 -13.15 2.74
N ILE A 143 -7.14 -13.99 2.73
CA ILE A 143 -6.50 -14.48 1.51
C ILE A 143 -7.42 -15.44 0.76
N LYS A 144 -7.99 -16.44 1.43
CA LYS A 144 -8.88 -17.43 0.80
C LYS A 144 -10.09 -16.76 0.14
N ASN A 145 -10.63 -15.73 0.77
CA ASN A 145 -11.85 -15.08 0.32
C ASN A 145 -11.60 -13.76 -0.42
N ARG A 146 -10.34 -13.46 -0.73
CA ARG A 146 -9.90 -12.28 -1.48
C ARG A 146 -10.46 -10.95 -0.93
N LYS A 147 -10.52 -10.82 0.39
CA LYS A 147 -11.12 -9.65 1.04
C LYS A 147 -10.07 -8.55 1.23
N PRO A 148 -10.29 -7.33 0.69
CA PRO A 148 -9.38 -6.21 0.91
C PRO A 148 -9.50 -5.68 2.34
N LEU A 149 -8.45 -4.99 2.79
CA LEU A 149 -8.37 -4.38 4.11
C LEU A 149 -8.38 -2.86 4.02
N ILE A 150 -9.13 -2.23 4.91
CA ILE A 150 -9.18 -0.77 5.05
C ILE A 150 -8.70 -0.38 6.45
N ILE A 151 -7.59 0.35 6.54
CA ILE A 151 -7.05 0.81 7.81
C ILE A 151 -7.44 2.27 8.02
N TYR A 152 -8.10 2.55 9.15
CA TYR A 152 -8.46 3.89 9.57
C TYR A 152 -7.54 4.36 10.71
N ARG A 153 -6.94 5.53 10.51
CA ARG A 153 -6.22 6.28 11.54
C ARG A 153 -6.61 7.76 11.44
N SER A 154 -6.51 8.49 12.55
CA SER A 154 -6.72 9.95 12.53
C SER A 154 -5.84 10.61 11.47
N GLY A 155 -6.45 11.23 10.46
CA GLY A 155 -5.78 11.93 9.37
C GLY A 155 -5.39 11.10 8.15
N VAL A 156 -5.54 9.77 8.18
CA VAL A 156 -5.23 8.91 7.01
C VAL A 156 -6.05 7.63 6.94
N THR A 157 -6.46 7.26 5.72
CA THR A 157 -7.05 5.96 5.40
C THR A 157 -6.17 5.23 4.39
N VAL A 158 -5.99 3.93 4.60
CA VAL A 158 -5.21 3.04 3.73
C VAL A 158 -6.13 1.94 3.23
N ASN A 159 -6.30 1.80 1.92
CA ASN A 159 -7.01 0.67 1.31
C ASN A 159 -5.99 -0.26 0.65
N ILE A 160 -5.87 -1.45 1.23
CA ILE A 160 -4.87 -2.47 0.90
C ILE A 160 -5.59 -3.60 0.17
N PRO A 161 -5.35 -3.79 -1.13
CA PRO A 161 -5.88 -4.94 -1.86
C PRO A 161 -5.24 -6.23 -1.33
N ILE A 162 -5.93 -7.36 -1.47
CA ILE A 162 -5.40 -8.65 -0.99
C ILE A 162 -4.10 -9.05 -1.69
N SER A 163 -3.88 -8.57 -2.92
CA SER A 163 -2.66 -8.77 -3.71
C SER A 163 -1.40 -8.13 -3.09
N ALA A 164 -1.56 -7.26 -2.07
CA ALA A 164 -0.44 -6.69 -1.33
C ALA A 164 0.19 -7.67 -0.31
N PHE A 165 -0.44 -8.81 -0.03
CA PHE A 165 0.04 -9.80 0.93
C PHE A 165 0.61 -11.04 0.23
N LEU A 166 1.59 -11.68 0.87
CA LEU A 166 2.10 -12.96 0.42
C LEU A 166 1.08 -14.05 0.70
N TYR A 167 1.05 -15.08 -0.15
CA TYR A 167 0.29 -16.28 0.11
C TYR A 167 0.78 -16.99 1.37
N GLY A 168 -0.15 -17.62 2.08
CA GLY A 168 0.11 -18.38 3.30
C GLY A 168 -0.77 -17.92 4.45
N LYS A 169 -0.41 -18.34 5.65
CA LYS A 169 -1.15 -18.05 6.88
C LYS A 169 -0.29 -17.38 7.94
N ASP A 170 0.88 -16.89 7.54
CA ASP A 170 1.76 -16.19 8.45
C ASP A 170 1.07 -14.92 8.94
N PRO A 171 1.12 -14.61 10.25
CA PRO A 171 0.50 -13.42 10.82
C PRO A 171 0.97 -12.14 10.12
N ILE A 172 0.05 -11.19 9.97
CA ILE A 172 0.31 -9.91 9.32
C ILE A 172 0.34 -8.81 10.38
N THR A 173 1.33 -7.93 10.32
CA THR A 173 1.37 -6.67 11.05
C THR A 173 1.37 -5.51 10.07
N ILE A 174 0.41 -4.60 10.20
CA ILE A 174 0.30 -3.38 9.41
C ILE A 174 0.53 -2.20 10.34
N GLU A 175 1.59 -1.43 10.10
CA GLU A 175 1.98 -0.27 10.89
C GLU A 175 1.65 1.01 10.09
N VAL A 176 0.94 1.93 10.73
CA VAL A 176 0.66 3.29 10.26
C VAL A 176 1.13 4.25 11.36
N ILE A 177 2.40 4.61 11.28
CA ILE A 177 3.10 5.38 12.32
C ILE A 177 2.97 6.85 11.98
N GLU A 178 2.45 7.64 12.92
CA GLU A 178 2.39 9.09 12.81
C GLU A 178 3.67 9.72 13.34
N GLU A 179 4.25 10.61 12.54
CA GLU A 179 5.39 11.43 12.91
C GLU A 179 5.00 12.91 13.00
N ALA A 180 5.93 13.75 13.46
CA ALA A 180 5.74 15.20 13.46
C ALA A 180 5.45 15.69 12.03
N ALA A 181 4.53 16.65 11.91
CA ALA A 181 4.20 17.25 10.62
C ALA A 181 5.44 17.96 10.05
N GLU A 182 5.74 17.68 8.78
CA GLU A 182 6.85 18.33 8.09
C GLU A 182 6.60 19.82 7.87
N LYS A 183 7.69 20.60 7.77
CA LYS A 183 7.58 22.02 7.42
C LYS A 183 6.86 22.13 6.07
N ASN A 184 5.90 23.05 5.98
CA ASN A 184 5.07 23.30 4.80
C ASN A 184 4.08 22.17 4.42
N SER A 185 3.96 21.11 5.23
CA SER A 185 2.95 20.07 5.01
C SER A 185 1.55 20.57 5.36
N LEU A 186 0.56 20.14 4.57
CA LEU A 186 -0.86 20.35 4.83
C LEU A 186 -1.51 19.15 5.53
N SER A 187 -0.76 18.07 5.76
CA SER A 187 -1.20 16.90 6.51
C SER A 187 -0.21 16.57 7.63
N LYS A 188 -0.59 15.62 8.49
CA LYS A 188 0.37 14.88 9.31
C LYS A 188 1.28 14.02 8.41
N THR A 189 2.43 13.62 8.96
CA THR A 189 3.40 12.74 8.29
C THR A 189 3.17 11.31 8.76
N PHE A 190 3.14 10.35 7.82
CA PHE A 190 2.93 8.95 8.15
C PHE A 190 3.98 8.04 7.52
N VAL A 191 4.45 7.06 8.29
CA VAL A 191 5.29 5.95 7.82
C VAL A 191 4.45 4.69 7.79
N PHE A 192 4.48 3.97 6.67
CA PHE A 192 3.72 2.73 6.47
C PHE A 192 4.65 1.53 6.39
N LYS A 193 4.26 0.43 7.01
CA LYS A 193 5.00 -0.83 6.92
C LYS A 193 4.07 -2.02 7.03
N ILE A 194 4.30 -3.03 6.20
CA ILE A 194 3.65 -4.34 6.29
C ILE A 194 4.72 -5.37 6.56
N THR A 195 4.46 -6.24 7.53
CA THR A 195 5.28 -7.42 7.81
C THR A 195 4.36 -8.65 7.83
N GLN A 196 4.75 -9.71 7.12
CA GLN A 196 4.08 -10.99 7.14
C GLN A 196 5.06 -12.08 7.54
N GLY A 197 4.83 -12.70 8.70
CA GLY A 197 5.83 -13.56 9.34
C GLY A 197 7.11 -12.76 9.63
N SER A 198 8.23 -13.16 9.01
CA SER A 198 9.52 -12.46 9.09
C SER A 198 9.81 -11.52 7.92
N LYS A 199 8.95 -11.48 6.89
CA LYS A 199 9.19 -10.74 5.65
C LYS A 199 8.54 -9.36 5.72
N VAL A 200 9.31 -8.33 5.38
CA VAL A 200 8.78 -6.98 5.15
C VAL A 200 8.27 -6.90 3.71
N ILE A 201 7.05 -6.39 3.53
CA ILE A 201 6.45 -6.15 2.21
C ILE A 201 6.39 -4.64 1.99
N SER A 202 7.12 -4.16 0.99
CA SER A 202 7.28 -2.73 0.73
C SER A 202 7.03 -2.32 -0.72
N GLN A 203 6.75 -3.27 -1.62
CA GLN A 203 6.51 -3.05 -3.05
C GLN A 203 5.26 -3.80 -3.49
N PHE A 204 4.44 -3.19 -4.35
CA PHE A 204 3.10 -3.66 -4.71
C PHE A 204 2.83 -3.46 -6.20
N GLU A 205 2.44 -4.52 -6.92
CA GLU A 205 2.19 -4.46 -8.37
C GLU A 205 0.91 -3.69 -8.73
N GLN A 206 -0.18 -3.95 -7.99
CA GLN A 206 -1.49 -3.30 -8.22
C GLN A 206 -1.64 -1.97 -7.49
N GLY A 207 -0.68 -1.64 -6.61
CA GLY A 207 -0.68 -0.43 -5.79
C GLY A 207 -1.64 -0.47 -4.60
N ILE A 208 -1.40 0.43 -3.65
CA ILE A 208 -2.20 0.66 -2.44
C ILE A 208 -2.78 2.07 -2.51
N THR A 209 -4.05 2.22 -2.16
CA THR A 209 -4.68 3.54 -2.15
C THR A 209 -4.52 4.20 -0.78
N LEU A 210 -3.93 5.40 -0.76
CA LEU A 210 -3.79 6.24 0.42
C LEU A 210 -4.72 7.44 0.30
N THR A 211 -5.39 7.81 1.38
CA THR A 211 -6.22 9.02 1.45
C THR A 211 -5.89 9.80 2.71
N PHE A 212 -5.34 11.01 2.53
CA PHE A 212 -4.93 11.90 3.62
C PHE A 212 -5.96 13.00 3.83
N GLU A 213 -6.24 13.33 5.08
CA GLU A 213 -6.95 14.55 5.43
C GLU A 213 -5.99 15.74 5.41
N VAL A 214 -6.45 16.88 4.90
CA VAL A 214 -5.63 18.08 4.77
C VAL A 214 -6.24 19.28 5.49
N ASP A 215 -5.38 20.09 6.09
CA ASP A 215 -5.76 21.41 6.57
C ASP A 215 -5.85 22.38 5.38
N ARG A 216 -7.07 22.50 4.83
CA ARG A 216 -7.36 23.39 3.70
C ARG A 216 -7.03 24.86 4.00
N SER A 217 -7.05 25.29 5.27
CA SER A 217 -6.79 26.69 5.61
C SER A 217 -5.35 27.12 5.27
N LEU A 218 -4.45 26.15 5.10
CA LEU A 218 -3.06 26.37 4.73
C LEU A 218 -2.81 26.35 3.21
N ALA A 219 -3.80 25.93 2.41
CA ALA A 219 -3.68 25.79 0.97
C ALA A 219 -4.01 27.10 0.23
N GLN A 220 -3.17 27.49 -0.73
CA GLN A 220 -3.45 28.59 -1.66
C GLN A 220 -4.31 28.09 -2.82
N ASN A 221 -3.99 26.91 -3.38
CA ASN A 221 -4.72 26.28 -4.46
C ASN A 221 -4.95 24.78 -4.21
N VAL A 222 -6.21 24.40 -4.02
CA VAL A 222 -6.59 22.99 -3.74
C VAL A 222 -6.26 22.02 -4.88
N ASN A 223 -6.16 22.50 -6.12
CA ASN A 223 -5.81 21.67 -7.27
C ASN A 223 -4.32 21.26 -7.25
N ASN A 224 -3.50 22.04 -6.56
CA ASN A 224 -2.06 21.82 -6.44
C ASN A 224 -1.67 20.94 -5.25
N LEU A 225 -2.65 20.46 -4.48
CA LEU A 225 -2.38 19.54 -3.38
C LEU A 225 -2.04 18.16 -3.93
N LYS A 226 -0.87 17.64 -3.54
CA LYS A 226 -0.32 16.37 -4.00
C LYS A 226 0.29 15.61 -2.83
N VAL A 227 0.24 14.29 -2.90
CA VAL A 227 0.95 13.41 -1.97
C VAL A 227 2.39 13.30 -2.43
N PHE A 228 3.31 13.44 -1.48
CA PHE A 228 4.72 13.19 -1.69
C PHE A 228 5.17 12.01 -0.84
N TYR A 229 6.18 11.30 -1.31
CA TYR A 229 6.93 10.35 -0.48
C TYR A 229 8.33 10.88 -0.23
N PHE A 230 8.93 10.50 0.89
CA PHE A 230 10.31 10.84 1.21
C PHE A 230 11.25 9.78 0.64
N ASN A 231 12.11 10.16 -0.30
CA ASN A 231 13.17 9.33 -0.83
C ASN A 231 14.37 9.38 0.11
N GLU A 232 14.56 8.35 0.93
CA GLU A 232 15.66 8.30 1.92
C GLU A 232 17.05 8.28 1.28
N GLU A 233 17.20 7.73 0.07
CA GLU A 233 18.49 7.69 -0.63
C GLU A 233 18.94 9.09 -1.08
N LYS A 234 17.99 9.91 -1.53
CA LYS A 234 18.23 11.29 -1.98
C LYS A 234 18.06 12.34 -0.88
N GLY A 235 17.38 11.99 0.21
CA GLY A 235 17.02 12.91 1.29
C GLY A 235 16.02 14.00 0.86
N VAL A 236 15.16 13.72 -0.13
CA VAL A 236 14.19 14.69 -0.68
C VAL A 236 12.79 14.12 -0.78
N TRP A 237 11.79 15.00 -0.76
CA TRP A 237 10.41 14.66 -1.04
C TRP A 237 10.16 14.62 -2.56
N GLU A 238 9.50 13.57 -3.03
CA GLU A 238 9.14 13.37 -4.44
C GLU A 238 7.62 13.25 -4.59
N ASN A 239 7.06 14.02 -5.52
CA ASN A 239 5.64 14.10 -5.84
C ASN A 239 5.19 12.81 -6.53
N ILE A 240 4.14 12.17 -6.02
CA ILE A 240 3.52 10.97 -6.61
C ILE A 240 2.10 11.22 -7.12
N GLY A 241 1.69 12.49 -7.17
CA GLY A 241 0.40 12.89 -7.67
C GLY A 241 -0.68 12.93 -6.58
N GLY A 242 -1.91 12.68 -7.00
CA GLY A 242 -3.07 12.63 -6.13
C GLY A 242 -4.16 13.63 -6.48
N SER A 243 -5.37 13.28 -6.09
CA SER A 243 -6.60 14.00 -6.42
C SER A 243 -7.25 14.53 -5.15
N TYR A 244 -7.52 15.84 -5.12
CA TYR A 244 -8.22 16.48 -4.02
C TYR A 244 -9.74 16.33 -4.15
N ASN A 245 -10.41 15.94 -3.07
CA ASN A 245 -11.86 15.97 -2.95
C ASN A 245 -12.27 16.16 -1.48
N GLY A 246 -13.05 17.21 -1.19
CA GLY A 246 -13.72 17.36 0.10
C GLY A 246 -12.80 17.39 1.33
N GLY A 247 -11.65 18.08 1.25
CA GLY A 247 -10.67 18.15 2.35
C GLY A 247 -9.75 16.93 2.45
N LYS A 248 -9.75 16.07 1.43
CA LYS A 248 -8.89 14.88 1.36
C LYS A 248 -8.11 14.85 0.06
N VAL A 249 -6.92 14.24 0.09
CA VAL A 249 -6.12 13.95 -1.12
C VAL A 249 -5.90 12.44 -1.20
N THR A 250 -6.27 11.85 -2.33
CA THR A 250 -6.18 10.40 -2.58
C THR A 250 -5.16 10.10 -3.66
N VAL A 251 -4.32 9.08 -3.45
CA VAL A 251 -3.29 8.61 -4.40
C VAL A 251 -3.18 7.09 -4.37
N VAL A 252 -2.70 6.50 -5.47
CA VAL A 252 -2.27 5.09 -5.52
C VAL A 252 -0.74 5.05 -5.52
N THR A 253 -0.15 4.26 -4.63
CA THR A 253 1.31 4.07 -4.54
C THR A 253 1.67 2.60 -4.66
N ASN A 254 2.78 2.31 -5.34
CA ASN A 254 3.30 0.95 -5.51
C ASN A 254 4.36 0.60 -4.47
N HIS A 255 4.58 1.46 -3.48
CA HIS A 255 5.52 1.18 -2.40
C HIS A 255 5.08 1.84 -1.09
N PHE A 256 5.63 1.31 0.01
CA PHE A 256 5.50 1.90 1.34
C PHE A 256 6.82 2.53 1.79
N SER A 257 6.70 3.69 2.40
CA SER A 257 7.76 4.59 2.86
C SER A 257 7.12 5.62 3.81
N LYS A 258 7.63 6.86 3.80
CA LYS A 258 7.10 8.01 4.53
C LYS A 258 6.36 8.96 3.58
N PHE A 259 5.15 9.39 3.93
CA PHE A 259 4.30 10.23 3.09
C PHE A 259 3.73 11.44 3.85
N ALA A 260 3.51 12.52 3.10
CA ALA A 260 2.80 13.72 3.54
C ALA A 260 2.19 14.45 2.33
N VAL A 261 1.26 15.38 2.58
CA VAL A 261 0.63 16.20 1.53
C VAL A 261 1.21 17.60 1.51
N PHE A 262 1.60 18.05 0.32
CA PHE A 262 2.12 19.39 0.09
C PHE A 262 1.38 20.07 -1.06
N GLU A 263 1.48 21.40 -1.11
CA GLU A 263 1.07 22.17 -2.27
C GLU A 263 2.24 22.35 -3.23
N VAL A 264 2.03 22.01 -4.49
CA VAL A 264 3.02 22.16 -5.56
C VAL A 264 3.03 23.60 -6.07
N ALA A 265 4.24 24.14 -6.26
CA ALA A 265 4.45 25.48 -6.79
C ALA A 265 4.25 25.52 -8.31
N GLY A 266 3.57 26.58 -8.78
CA GLY A 266 3.32 26.81 -10.20
C GLY A 266 2.12 26.02 -10.75
N ASN A 267 2.06 25.92 -12.08
CA ASN A 267 0.96 25.29 -12.81
C ASN A 267 1.28 23.86 -13.27
N ASP A 268 2.47 23.35 -12.98
CA ASP A 268 2.88 21.99 -13.33
C ASP A 268 2.53 21.02 -12.20
N PRO A 269 1.52 20.15 -12.37
CA PRO A 269 1.10 19.21 -11.32
C PRO A 269 2.13 18.11 -11.03
N THR A 270 3.16 17.97 -11.86
CA THR A 270 4.23 16.96 -11.71
C THR A 270 5.48 17.50 -11.01
N SER A 271 5.51 18.80 -10.70
CA SER A 271 6.65 19.43 -10.05
C SER A 271 6.88 18.91 -8.62
N ASN A 272 8.14 18.84 -8.22
CA ASN A 272 8.57 18.53 -6.85
C ASN A 272 8.77 19.78 -5.98
N THR A 273 8.55 20.98 -6.53
CA THR A 273 8.74 22.23 -5.78
C THR A 273 7.55 22.49 -4.86
N ILE A 274 7.83 22.59 -3.55
CA ILE A 274 6.83 22.79 -2.51
C ILE A 274 6.64 24.28 -2.21
N VAL A 275 5.39 24.73 -2.07
CA VAL A 275 5.04 26.09 -1.66
C VAL A 275 5.35 26.30 -0.17
N GLU A 276 5.95 27.44 0.17
CA GLU A 276 6.18 27.81 1.58
C GLU A 276 4.89 28.34 2.23
N ILE A 277 4.54 27.79 3.39
CA ILE A 277 3.37 28.24 4.16
C ILE A 277 3.80 29.43 5.03
N ILE A 278 3.38 30.63 4.63
CA ILE A 278 3.60 31.84 5.42
C ILE A 278 2.49 31.94 6.46
N LYS A 279 2.80 31.65 7.72
CA LYS A 279 1.92 32.00 8.84
C LYS A 279 2.04 33.50 9.07
N THR A 280 1.04 34.28 8.67
CA THR A 280 0.96 35.68 9.11
C THR A 280 0.61 35.68 10.59
N ASP A 281 1.58 35.99 11.44
CA ASP A 281 1.32 36.37 12.83
C ASP A 281 0.50 37.67 12.80
N ASN A 282 -0.82 37.56 12.92
CA ASN A 282 -1.69 38.70 13.15
C ASN A 282 -1.52 39.21 14.58
N ASN A 283 -0.34 39.75 14.88
CA ASN A 283 -0.02 40.47 16.12
C ASN A 283 0.48 41.89 15.81
N ASN A 284 -0.18 42.57 14.87
CA ASN A 284 -0.13 44.03 14.81
C ASN A 284 -1.53 44.59 15.12
N ASN A 285 -1.73 44.88 16.41
CA ASN A 285 -2.74 45.82 16.86
C ASN A 285 -2.57 47.14 16.09
N HIS A 286 -3.50 47.43 15.18
CA HIS A 286 -3.71 48.80 14.72
C HIS A 286 -5.18 49.18 14.93
N VAL A 287 -5.36 50.09 15.89
CA VAL A 287 -6.62 50.75 16.22
C VAL A 287 -7.13 51.50 14.97
N PRO A 288 -8.41 51.38 14.58
CA PRO A 288 -8.93 52.14 13.45
C PRO A 288 -9.18 53.60 13.89
N GLY A 289 -8.22 54.46 13.57
CA GLY A 289 -8.38 55.92 13.61
C GLY A 289 -9.18 56.39 12.39
N ASN A 290 -10.46 56.62 12.61
CA ASN A 290 -11.38 57.27 11.69
C ASN A 290 -10.93 58.72 11.41
N LYS A 291 -10.67 59.07 10.14
CA LYS A 291 -10.88 60.44 9.63
C LYS A 291 -11.01 60.46 8.11
N SER A 292 -12.13 61.05 7.70
CA SER A 292 -12.60 61.27 6.34
C SER A 292 -11.98 62.54 5.71
N SER A 293 -11.97 62.51 4.37
CA SER A 293 -12.21 63.62 3.43
C SER A 293 -11.03 64.26 2.68
N ASN A 294 -11.14 64.14 1.34
CA ASN A 294 -10.78 65.09 0.26
C ASN A 294 -9.26 65.37 0.06
N ASP A 295 -8.68 65.45 -1.14
CA ASP A 295 -9.16 65.99 -2.42
C ASP A 295 -8.25 65.60 -3.62
N THR A 296 -8.85 65.55 -4.81
CA THR A 296 -8.36 65.92 -6.18
C THR A 296 -6.89 65.74 -6.66
N ALA A 297 -6.78 64.92 -7.73
CA ALA A 297 -6.16 65.14 -9.05
C ALA A 297 -4.66 65.44 -9.31
N GLN A 298 -4.20 64.73 -10.36
CA GLN A 298 -3.33 65.15 -11.49
C GLN A 298 -1.81 64.87 -11.48
N SER A 299 -1.38 64.11 -12.52
CA SER A 299 -0.19 64.23 -13.41
C SER A 299 1.21 64.28 -12.78
N GLU A 300 2.33 63.87 -13.37
CA GLU A 300 2.80 63.23 -14.60
C GLU A 300 4.31 62.93 -14.36
N GLU A 301 4.87 62.04 -15.17
CA GLU A 301 6.29 61.97 -15.61
C GLU A 301 7.50 61.74 -14.67
N SER A 302 8.20 60.64 -15.01
CA SER A 302 9.62 60.56 -15.40
C SER A 302 10.74 60.90 -14.39
N SER A 303 11.60 59.92 -14.08
CA SER A 303 12.97 59.80 -14.65
C SER A 303 13.96 59.02 -13.77
N ASN A 304 14.86 58.32 -14.48
CA ASN A 304 15.96 57.46 -14.01
C ASN A 304 16.98 58.15 -13.08
N LYS A 305 17.58 57.42 -12.11
CA LYS A 305 18.90 56.73 -12.24
C LYS A 305 19.41 56.15 -10.89
N PRO A 306 20.37 55.20 -10.92
CA PRO A 306 20.77 54.31 -9.82
C PRO A 306 22.08 54.73 -9.13
N ILE A 307 22.39 54.13 -7.97
CA ILE A 307 23.71 53.90 -7.32
C ILE A 307 23.45 52.84 -6.22
N SER A 308 23.98 51.61 -6.22
CA SER A 308 25.34 51.06 -6.09
C SER A 308 26.00 51.11 -4.70
N SER A 309 26.28 49.89 -4.21
CA SER A 309 27.40 49.42 -3.37
C SER A 309 27.39 49.63 -1.84
N ASN A 310 27.51 48.50 -1.12
CA ASN A 310 28.74 48.03 -0.44
C ASN A 310 28.49 47.53 1.00
N ASN A 311 28.70 46.23 1.24
CA ASN A 311 29.85 45.69 1.99
C ASN A 311 29.58 44.25 2.46
N GLY A 312 30.55 43.37 2.19
CA GLY A 312 30.54 41.98 2.64
C GLY A 312 31.14 41.78 4.03
N SER A 313 31.00 40.55 4.53
CA SER A 313 31.97 39.94 5.42
C SER A 313 31.95 38.42 5.23
N THR A 314 33.15 37.86 5.12
CA THR A 314 33.46 36.45 4.93
C THR A 314 33.67 35.75 6.28
N THR A 315 33.51 34.41 6.26
CA THR A 315 34.04 33.38 7.17
C THR A 315 33.41 33.18 8.55
N ARG A 316 32.65 32.08 8.71
CA ARG A 316 33.08 30.78 9.29
C ARG A 316 31.92 29.78 9.21
N LEU A 317 32.13 28.64 8.56
CA LEU A 317 31.24 27.47 8.64
C LEU A 317 31.42 26.83 10.04
N PRO A 318 30.35 26.42 10.74
CA PRO A 318 30.47 25.40 11.76
C PRO A 318 30.29 24.02 11.12
N GLU A 319 31.36 23.23 11.13
CA GLU A 319 31.25 21.77 11.16
C GLU A 319 30.51 21.35 12.44
N THR A 320 29.67 20.33 12.33
CA THR A 320 29.69 19.18 13.24
C THR A 320 28.82 18.07 12.67
N ALA A 321 29.46 17.21 11.87
CA ALA A 321 29.12 15.81 11.79
C ALA A 321 29.28 15.22 13.21
N THR A 322 28.21 15.16 13.99
CA THR A 322 28.25 14.51 15.31
C THR A 322 27.00 13.69 15.63
N ASN A 323 25.90 13.82 14.88
CA ASN A 323 24.67 13.09 15.22
C ASN A 323 24.60 11.65 14.69
N LEU A 324 25.37 11.25 13.68
CA LEU A 324 25.26 9.89 13.13
C LEU A 324 25.84 8.81 14.09
N TYR A 325 26.95 9.12 14.76
CA TYR A 325 27.56 8.19 15.73
C TYR A 325 26.79 8.14 17.06
N ALA A 326 26.12 9.22 17.47
CA ALA A 326 25.34 9.25 18.71
C ALA A 326 24.12 8.31 18.64
N PHE A 327 23.39 8.31 17.51
CA PHE A 327 22.24 7.41 17.34
C PHE A 327 22.65 5.94 17.14
N LEU A 328 23.80 5.67 16.51
CA LEU A 328 24.33 4.32 16.36
C LEU A 328 24.79 3.75 17.72
N LEU A 329 25.42 4.56 18.57
CA LEU A 329 25.79 4.19 19.94
C LEU A 329 24.57 3.92 20.84
N ILE A 330 23.51 4.74 20.73
CA ILE A 330 22.24 4.50 21.45
C ILE A 330 21.59 3.20 20.98
N GLY A 331 21.59 2.91 19.68
CA GLY A 331 21.07 1.66 19.13
C GLY A 331 21.81 0.42 19.65
N VAL A 332 23.15 0.45 19.66
CA VAL A 332 23.97 -0.67 20.16
C VAL A 332 23.79 -0.88 21.67
N LEU A 333 23.67 0.20 22.46
CA LEU A 333 23.42 0.11 23.91
C LEU A 333 22.03 -0.47 24.23
N LEU A 334 20.99 -0.13 23.45
CA LEU A 334 19.65 -0.70 23.60
C LEU A 334 19.60 -2.19 23.27
N CYS A 335 20.32 -2.64 22.23
CA CYS A 335 20.42 -4.05 21.88
C CYS A 335 21.13 -4.89 22.96
N LEU A 336 22.22 -4.37 23.55
CA LEU A 336 22.96 -5.06 24.61
C LEU A 336 22.20 -5.09 25.95
N GLY A 337 21.45 -4.02 26.27
CA GLY A 337 20.59 -3.96 27.46
C GLY A 337 19.41 -4.95 27.38
N GLY A 338 18.76 -5.04 26.21
CA GLY A 338 17.66 -5.98 25.97
C GLY A 338 18.08 -7.45 26.07
N ALA A 339 19.25 -7.81 25.50
CA ALA A 339 19.79 -9.16 25.60
C ALA A 339 20.13 -9.56 27.06
N SER A 340 20.67 -8.62 27.84
CA SER A 340 21.00 -8.83 29.25
C SER A 340 19.74 -9.04 30.13
N ALA A 341 18.67 -8.27 29.88
CA ALA A 341 17.40 -8.42 30.58
C ALA A 341 16.71 -9.77 30.27
N ILE A 342 16.79 -10.24 29.02
CA ILE A 342 16.24 -11.55 28.61
C ILE A 342 17.02 -12.71 29.25
N ILE A 343 18.35 -12.60 29.36
CA ILE A 343 19.18 -13.63 29.99
C ILE A 343 18.95 -13.67 31.51
N LEU A 344 18.78 -12.52 32.17
CA LEU A 344 18.48 -12.45 33.61
C LEU A 344 17.08 -12.99 33.93
N ASN A 345 16.06 -12.63 33.13
CA ASN A 345 14.69 -13.16 33.31
C ASN A 345 14.61 -14.67 33.05
N ARG A 346 15.45 -15.22 32.16
CA ARG A 346 15.55 -16.67 31.93
C ARG A 346 16.26 -17.44 33.05
N ARG A 347 17.14 -16.78 33.82
CA ARG A 347 17.83 -17.41 34.98
C ARG A 347 16.95 -17.42 36.22
N VAL A 348 16.17 -16.36 36.48
CA VAL A 348 15.24 -16.31 37.62
C VAL A 348 14.11 -17.35 37.47
N ALA A 349 13.59 -17.54 36.25
CA ALA A 349 12.54 -18.53 35.98
C ALA A 349 12.97 -20.01 36.10
N ARG A 350 14.27 -20.31 36.18
CA ARG A 350 14.78 -21.68 36.40
C ARG A 350 15.08 -22.01 37.86
N VAL A 351 15.04 -21.04 38.77
CA VAL A 351 15.34 -21.24 40.20
C VAL A 351 14.06 -21.38 41.03
N THR A 352 12.88 -21.08 40.48
CA THR A 352 11.57 -21.17 41.14
C THR A 352 10.65 -22.27 40.58
N ARG A 353 11.21 -23.39 40.13
CA ARG A 353 10.43 -24.58 39.79
C ARG A 353 11.00 -25.84 40.40
#